data_AF-A0A846UMA7-F1
#
_entry.id   AF-A0A846UMA7-F1
#
_cell.length_a   1.000
_cell.length_b   1.000
_cell.length_c   1.000
_cell.angle_alpha   90.00
_cell.angle_beta   90.00
_cell.angle_gamma   90.00
#
_symmetry.space_group_name_H-M   'P 1'
#
loop_
_entity.id
_entity.type
_entity.pdbx_description
1 polymer ?
#
loop_
_entity_poly.entity_id
_entity_poly.type
_entity_poly.pdbx_seq_one_letter_code
_entity_poly.pdbx_strand_id
1 'polypeptide(L)'
;MTTIATAGNVMPGALACLKKQGFAVSIIEGLWRAESESRIFLAEDPLILLGLVMFHDMRGDEWQPSDAEVDQFVALDQSRP
;
A
#
# COMPACT_ATOMS: atom_id res chain seq x y z
N MET A 1 -9.66 -23.29 2.98
CA MET A 1 -9.89 -21.89 2.58
C MET A 1 -9.40 -21.01 3.71
N THR A 2 -8.61 -19.99 3.42
CA THR A 2 -8.05 -19.08 4.43
C THR A 2 -8.66 -17.70 4.23
N THR A 3 -9.27 -17.15 5.27
CA THR A 3 -9.81 -15.78 5.28
C THR A 3 -8.92 -14.92 6.13
N ILE A 4 -8.38 -13.84 5.56
CA ILE A 4 -7.60 -12.83 6.27
C ILE A 4 -8.40 -11.53 6.21
N ALA A 5 -8.78 -11.00 7.37
CA ALA A 5 -9.43 -9.70 7.48
C ALA A 5 -8.45 -8.70 8.09
N THR A 6 -8.61 -7.42 7.77
CA THR A 6 -7.86 -6.34 8.44
C THR A 6 -8.09 -6.43 9.94
N ALA A 7 -7.01 -6.65 10.68
CA ALA A 7 -7.01 -6.90 12.11
C ALA A 7 -5.64 -6.52 12.69
N GLY A 8 -5.51 -6.55 14.02
CA GLY A 8 -4.26 -6.20 14.70
C GLY A 8 -3.05 -7.02 14.25
N ASN A 9 -3.24 -8.27 13.81
CA ASN A 9 -2.14 -9.14 13.38
C ASN A 9 -1.57 -8.81 11.99
N VAL A 10 -2.38 -8.16 11.14
CA VAL A 10 -1.97 -7.89 9.75
C VAL A 10 -0.97 -6.73 9.70
N MET A 11 -1.06 -5.79 10.64
CA MET A 11 -0.17 -4.63 10.71
C MET A 11 1.30 -5.00 11.02
N PRO A 12 1.62 -5.81 12.05
CA PRO A 12 2.98 -6.32 12.26
C PRO A 12 3.48 -7.17 11.10
N GLY A 13 2.59 -7.96 10.47
CA GLY A 13 2.91 -8.75 9.29
C GLY A 13 3.35 -7.88 8.11
N ALA A 14 2.62 -6.79 7.86
CA ALA A 14 2.95 -5.85 6.80
C ALA A 14 4.30 -5.16 7.03
N LEU A 15 4.57 -4.71 8.27
CA LEU A 15 5.86 -4.14 8.65
C LEU A 15 7.02 -5.14 8.44
N ALA A 16 6.83 -6.40 8.82
CA ALA A 16 7.83 -7.44 8.63
C ALA A 16 8.12 -7.69 7.13
N CYS A 17 7.09 -7.67 6.29
CA CYS A 17 7.22 -7.78 4.84
C CYS A 17 8.01 -6.60 4.24
N LEU A 18 7.69 -5.36 4.62
CA LEU A 18 8.43 -4.17 4.16
C LEU A 18 9.91 -4.26 4.50
N LYS A 19 10.25 -4.63 5.74
CA LYS A 19 11.65 -4.82 6.17
C LYS A 19 12.34 -5.94 5.38
N LYS A 20 11.64 -7.05 5.13
CA LYS A 20 12.17 -8.17 4.33
C LYS A 20 12.44 -7.77 2.88
N GLN A 21 11.70 -6.81 2.34
CA GLN A 21 11.93 -6.24 1.00
C GLN A 21 13.06 -5.18 0.97
N GLY A 22 13.70 -4.91 2.10
CA GLY A 22 14.84 -3.99 2.18
C GLY A 22 14.47 -2.53 2.44
N PHE A 23 13.22 -2.23 2.80
CA PHE A 23 12.83 -0.88 3.18
C PHE A 23 13.21 -0.57 4.63
N ALA A 24 13.79 0.61 4.84
CA ALA A 24 13.80 1.26 6.14
C ALA A 24 12.42 1.85 6.42
N VAL A 25 11.82 1.52 7.57
CA VAL A 25 10.47 1.98 7.92
C VAL A 25 10.51 2.90 9.13
N SER A 26 9.91 4.08 9.01
CA SER A 26 9.85 5.11 10.06
C SER A 26 8.46 5.76 10.11
N ILE A 27 8.22 6.61 11.12
CA ILE A 27 7.02 7.47 11.18
C ILE A 27 7.47 8.92 11.03
N ILE A 28 6.86 9.66 10.10
CA ILE A 28 7.12 11.09 9.84
C ILE A 28 5.78 11.80 9.74
N GLU A 29 5.59 12.86 10.54
CA GLU A 29 4.38 13.70 10.54
C GLU A 29 3.06 12.90 10.67
N GLY A 30 3.09 11.80 11.42
CA GLY A 30 1.93 10.93 11.63
C GLY A 30 1.68 9.88 10.55
N LEU A 31 2.51 9.84 9.49
CA LEU A 31 2.46 8.83 8.43
C LEU A 31 3.57 7.79 8.58
N TRP A 32 3.27 6.55 8.20
CA TRP A 32 4.26 5.51 7.99
C TRP A 32 5.01 5.76 6.70
N ARG A 33 6.34 5.68 6.76
CA ARG A 33 7.24 5.86 5.63
C ARG A 33 8.04 4.60 5.38
N ALA A 34 8.08 4.13 4.14
CA ALA A 34 9.02 3.10 3.67
C ALA A 34 10.00 3.74 2.70
N GLU A 35 11.30 3.64 2.99
CA GLU A 35 12.37 4.21 2.18
C GLU A 35 13.40 3.15 1.79
N SER A 36 13.82 3.19 0.52
CA SER A 36 14.97 2.46 -0.04
C SER A 36 15.86 3.45 -0.78
N GLU A 37 16.95 2.99 -1.39
CA GLU A 37 17.88 3.87 -2.12
C GLU A 37 17.22 4.69 -3.24
N SER A 38 16.16 4.19 -3.86
CA SER A 38 15.52 4.82 -5.02
C SER A 38 14.03 5.14 -4.85
N ARG A 39 13.39 4.72 -3.75
CA ARG A 39 11.93 4.81 -3.59
C ARG A 39 11.52 5.20 -2.19
N ILE A 40 10.52 6.07 -2.10
CA ILE A 40 9.87 6.50 -0.85
C ILE A 40 8.37 6.34 -1.01
N PHE A 41 7.73 5.71 -0.03
CA PHE A 41 6.28 5.56 0.07
C PHE A 41 5.79 6.08 1.42
N LEU A 42 4.59 6.66 1.44
CA LEU A 42 3.94 7.22 2.63
C LEU A 42 2.49 6.73 2.73
N ALA A 43 2.06 6.29 3.90
CA ALA A 43 0.69 5.88 4.14
C ALA A 43 0.28 6.02 5.61
N GLU A 44 -1.02 5.93 5.90
CA GLU A 44 -1.58 6.06 7.26
C GLU A 44 -1.28 4.85 8.16
N ASP A 45 -1.04 3.68 7.56
CA ASP A 45 -0.76 2.44 8.27
C ASP A 45 0.21 1.54 7.47
N PRO A 46 0.87 0.55 8.11
CA PRO A 46 1.88 -0.27 7.44
C PRO A 46 1.29 -1.25 6.41
N LEU A 47 0.00 -1.60 6.49
CA LEU A 47 -0.67 -2.46 5.52
C LEU A 47 -0.96 -1.69 4.23
N ILE A 48 -1.47 -0.46 4.32
CA ILE A 48 -1.61 0.43 3.16
C ILE A 48 -0.23 0.74 2.58
N LEU A 49 0.78 0.99 3.42
CA LEU A 49 2.15 1.24 2.98
C LEU A 49 2.73 0.06 2.17
N LEU A 50 2.55 -1.17 2.66
CA LEU A 50 2.91 -2.37 1.89
C LEU A 50 2.11 -2.46 0.59
N GLY A 51 0.84 -2.11 0.62
CA GLY A 51 -0.01 -2.01 -0.57
C GLY A 51 0.58 -1.07 -1.63
N LEU A 52 1.04 0.13 -1.24
CA LEU A 52 1.67 1.09 -2.16
C LEU A 52 2.96 0.56 -2.79
N VAL A 53 3.80 -0.10 -1.99
CA VAL A 53 5.03 -0.74 -2.50
C VAL A 53 4.68 -1.80 -3.54
N MET A 54 3.72 -2.69 -3.25
CA MET A 54 3.28 -3.73 -4.19
C MET A 54 2.60 -3.14 -5.43
N PHE A 55 1.83 -2.07 -5.26
CA PHE A 55 1.20 -1.37 -6.37
C PHE A 55 2.23 -0.76 -7.32
N HIS A 56 3.28 -0.12 -6.79
CA HIS A 56 4.41 0.36 -7.60
C HIS A 56 5.21 -0.79 -8.22
N ASP A 57 5.46 -1.89 -7.50
CA ASP A 57 6.12 -3.07 -8.09
C ASP A 57 5.33 -3.65 -9.29
N MET A 58 4.00 -3.54 -9.27
CA MET A 58 3.14 -4.02 -10.35
C MET A 58 3.04 -3.06 -11.54
N ARG A 59 3.05 -1.74 -11.31
CA ARG A 59 2.83 -0.73 -12.37
C ARG A 59 4.09 0.03 -12.80
N GLY A 60 5.15 -0.01 -12.00
CA GLY A 60 6.36 0.79 -12.19
C GLY A 60 6.10 2.28 -12.04
N ASP A 61 6.92 3.09 -12.72
CA ASP A 61 6.91 4.55 -12.59
C ASP A 61 5.66 5.20 -13.23
N GLU A 62 4.99 4.51 -14.15
CA GLU A 62 3.70 4.91 -14.75
C GLU A 62 2.52 4.40 -13.90
N TRP A 63 2.63 4.52 -12.58
CA TRP A 63 1.65 3.97 -11.64
C TRP A 63 0.29 4.64 -11.72
N GLN A 64 0.19 5.84 -12.27
CA GLN A 64 -1.04 6.61 -12.33
C GLN A 64 -2.13 5.83 -13.09
N PRO A 65 -3.39 5.86 -12.62
CA PRO A 65 -4.49 5.24 -13.35
C PRO A 65 -4.81 6.02 -14.63
N SER A 66 -5.31 5.33 -15.64
CA SER A 66 -5.95 5.92 -16.80
C SER A 66 -7.38 6.37 -16.48
N ASP A 67 -7.95 7.28 -17.28
CA ASP A 67 -9.34 7.74 -17.11
C ASP A 67 -10.33 6.57 -17.07
N ALA A 68 -10.13 5.55 -17.90
CA ALA A 68 -10.98 4.37 -17.92
C ALA A 68 -10.90 3.53 -16.63
N GLU A 69 -9.73 3.46 -15.99
CA GLU A 69 -9.57 2.80 -14.69
C GLU A 69 -10.23 3.61 -13.57
N VAL A 70 -10.18 4.95 -13.65
CA VAL A 70 -10.87 5.85 -12.72
C VAL A 70 -12.39 5.68 -12.81
N ASP A 71 -12.94 5.67 -14.02
CA ASP A 71 -14.39 5.48 -14.25
C ASP A 71 -14.88 4.13 -13.68
N GLN A 72 -14.10 3.06 -13.87
CA GLN A 72 -14.41 1.74 -13.32
C GLN A 72 -14.39 1.74 -11.78
N PHE A 73 -13.41 2.41 -11.18
CA PHE A 73 -13.33 2.54 -9.73
C PHE A 73 -14.54 3.29 -9.17
N VAL A 74 -14.90 4.45 -9.74
CA VAL A 74 -16.02 5.28 -9.28
C VAL A 74 -17.35 4.53 -9.38
N ALA A 75 -17.59 3.81 -10.48
CA ALA A 75 -18.81 3.03 -10.65
C ALA A 75 -18.96 1.93 -9.59
N LEU A 76 -17.86 1.27 -9.22
CA LEU A 76 -17.86 0.24 -8.18
C LEU A 76 -18.04 0.84 -6.78
N ASP A 77 -17.32 1.92 -6.47
CA ASP A 77 -17.39 2.57 -5.15
C ASP A 77 -18.80 3.09 -4.85
N GLN A 78 -19.49 3.64 -5.86
CA GLN A 78 -20.89 4.08 -5.75
C GLN A 78 -21.89 2.93 -5.53
N SER A 79 -21.51 1.68 -5.79
CA SER A 79 -22.37 0.51 -5.57
C SER A 79 -22.27 -0.06 -4.15
N ARG A 80 -21.37 0.51 -3.32
CA ARG A 80 -21.18 0.06 -1.94
C ARG A 80 -22.42 0.39 -1.09
N PRO A 81 -22.96 -0.58 -0.33
CA PRO A 81 -24.12 -0.38 0.53
C PRO A 81 -23.82 0.48 1.77
#